data_AF-A0A1Q6V2K4-F1
#
_entry.id   AF-A0A1Q6V2K4-F1
#
_cell.length_a   1.000
_cell.length_b   1.000
_cell.length_c   1.000
_cell.angle_alpha   90.00
_cell.angle_beta   90.00
_cell.angle_gamma   90.00
#
_symmetry.space_group_name_H-M   'P 1'
#
loop_
_entity.id
_entity.type
_entity.pdbx_description
1 polymer ?
#
loop_
_entity_poly.entity_id
_entity_poly.type
_entity_poly.pdbx_seq_one_letter_code
_entity_poly.pdbx_strand_id
1 'polypeptide(L)'
;MAHEISHAMDSYNYNMFSYLFTSITAPRKYEYRADVRAVDYMVKAGYDPLGMIVALNRILDESRIWTILCSHPRGSLRLMHIYEYIYNKYPYFLVNSPYKNDPVYQNFLLTSRKQRIKLQKKIMEKNEALKDDTNEETL
;
A
#
# COMPACT_ATOMS: atom_id res chain seq x y z
N MET A 1 -14.36 -6.14 -3.07
CA MET A 1 -13.82 -7.42 -2.55
C MET A 1 -12.83 -7.24 -1.37
N ALA A 2 -11.57 -6.86 -1.55
CA ALA A 2 -10.62 -6.73 -0.40
C ALA A 2 -11.08 -5.73 0.68
N HIS A 3 -11.65 -4.61 0.23
CA HIS A 3 -12.26 -3.60 1.09
C HIS A 3 -13.38 -4.16 1.98
N GLU A 4 -14.26 -4.99 1.42
CA GLU A 4 -15.40 -5.58 2.14
C GLU A 4 -14.96 -6.71 3.07
N ILE A 5 -13.95 -7.49 2.68
CA ILE A 5 -13.35 -8.53 3.54
C ILE A 5 -12.68 -7.88 4.76
N SER A 6 -12.00 -6.75 4.56
CA SER A 6 -11.42 -5.96 5.65
C SER A 6 -12.50 -5.47 6.62
N HIS A 7 -13.62 -4.98 6.09
CA HIS A 7 -14.78 -4.56 6.86
C HIS A 7 -15.40 -5.69 7.68
N ALA A 8 -15.56 -6.87 7.09
CA ALA A 8 -16.04 -8.05 7.81
C ALA A 8 -15.07 -8.51 8.91
N MET A 9 -13.76 -8.39 8.69
CA MET A 9 -12.76 -8.72 9.70
C MET A 9 -12.77 -7.71 10.87
N ASP A 10 -12.95 -6.43 10.59
CA ASP A 10 -13.02 -5.39 11.61
C ASP A 10 -14.33 -5.44 12.39
N SER A 11 -15.47 -5.75 11.75
CA SER A 11 -16.74 -5.93 12.46
C SER A 11 -16.75 -7.17 13.38
N TYR A 12 -15.96 -8.19 13.05
CA TYR A 12 -15.77 -9.37 13.89
C TYR A 12 -14.86 -9.09 15.10
N ASN A 13 -13.78 -8.30 14.92
CA ASN A 13 -12.78 -8.04 15.96
C ASN A 13 -13.08 -6.81 16.85
N TYR A 14 -13.85 -5.83 16.37
CA TYR A 14 -14.18 -4.61 17.10
C TYR A 14 -15.66 -4.55 17.47
N ASN A 15 -15.98 -3.78 18.51
CA ASN A 15 -17.37 -3.51 18.89
C ASN A 15 -18.10 -2.81 17.72
N MET A 16 -19.26 -3.34 17.31
CA MET A 16 -19.98 -2.95 16.08
C MET A 16 -20.18 -1.42 15.96
N PHE A 17 -20.44 -0.75 17.09
CA PHE A 17 -20.59 0.71 17.17
C PHE A 17 -19.29 1.48 16.85
N SER A 18 -18.15 1.06 17.39
CA SER A 18 -16.86 1.68 17.12
C SER A 18 -16.42 1.47 15.66
N TYR A 19 -16.74 0.32 15.08
CA TYR A 19 -16.52 0.02 13.67
C TYR A 19 -17.35 0.92 12.74
N LEU A 20 -18.67 1.04 12.98
CA LEU A 20 -19.54 1.95 12.23
C LEU A 20 -19.10 3.42 12.32
N PHE A 21 -18.71 3.88 13.52
CA PHE A 21 -18.30 5.27 13.70
C PHE A 21 -16.99 5.59 12.98
N THR A 22 -16.04 4.65 12.99
CA THR A 22 -14.72 4.86 12.36
C THR A 22 -14.77 4.70 10.84
N SER A 23 -15.55 3.76 10.30
CA SER A 23 -15.71 3.57 8.85
C SER A 23 -16.32 4.78 8.16
N ILE A 24 -17.27 5.45 8.82
CA ILE A 24 -17.89 6.70 8.35
C ILE A 24 -16.94 7.89 8.48
N THR A 25 -16.17 7.99 9.58
CA THR A 25 -15.33 9.17 9.86
C THR A 25 -13.98 9.17 9.15
N ALA A 26 -13.43 8.00 8.77
CA ALA A 26 -12.11 7.91 8.14
C ALA A 26 -12.02 6.89 6.99
N PRO A 27 -12.85 7.01 5.93
CA PRO A 27 -12.94 6.02 4.85
C PRO A 27 -11.60 5.76 4.14
N ARG A 28 -10.74 6.78 4.01
CA ARG A 28 -9.41 6.65 3.39
C ARG A 28 -8.47 5.74 4.17
N LYS A 29 -8.52 5.76 5.50
CA LYS A 29 -7.66 4.91 6.34
C LYS A 29 -8.04 3.44 6.18
N TYR A 30 -9.33 3.15 5.96
CA TYR A 30 -9.84 1.80 5.72
C TYR A 30 -9.37 1.23 4.39
N GLU A 31 -9.36 2.03 3.33
CA GLU A 31 -8.83 1.61 2.04
C GLU A 31 -7.38 1.17 2.13
N TYR A 32 -6.53 1.96 2.79
CA TYR A 32 -5.12 1.59 2.97
C TYR A 32 -4.92 0.33 3.82
N ARG A 33 -5.75 0.14 4.86
CA ARG A 33 -5.74 -1.09 5.68
C ARG A 33 -6.17 -2.30 4.87
N ALA A 34 -7.24 -2.17 4.09
CA ALA A 34 -7.72 -3.22 3.21
C ALA A 34 -6.68 -3.60 2.16
N ASP A 35 -6.02 -2.61 1.57
CA ASP A 35 -4.96 -2.81 0.57
C ASP A 35 -3.80 -3.63 1.16
N VAL A 36 -3.34 -3.26 2.37
CA VAL A 36 -2.29 -3.98 3.08
C VAL A 36 -2.69 -5.42 3.44
N ARG A 37 -3.91 -5.62 3.95
CA ARG A 37 -4.43 -6.96 4.25
C ARG A 37 -4.55 -7.82 3.01
N ALA A 38 -4.93 -7.24 1.87
CA ALA A 38 -4.99 -7.94 0.61
C ALA A 38 -3.61 -8.44 0.16
N VAL A 39 -2.57 -7.61 0.29
CA VAL A 39 -1.18 -8.01 0.02
C VAL A 39 -0.79 -9.21 0.90
N ASP A 40 -1.08 -9.14 2.20
CA ASP A 40 -0.78 -10.23 3.13
C ASP A 40 -1.49 -11.54 2.75
N TYR A 41 -2.78 -11.45 2.37
CA TYR A 41 -3.54 -12.62 1.93
C TYR A 41 -3.04 -13.18 0.61
N MET A 42 -2.63 -12.33 -0.34
CA MET A 42 -2.04 -12.78 -1.61
C MET A 42 -0.75 -13.56 -1.36
N VAL A 43 0.16 -13.01 -0.56
CA VAL A 43 1.42 -13.67 -0.21
C VAL A 43 1.15 -14.98 0.53
N LYS A 44 0.23 -14.98 1.50
CA LYS A 44 -0.15 -16.19 2.26
C LYS A 44 -0.74 -17.28 1.37
N ALA A 45 -1.47 -16.90 0.33
CA ALA A 45 -2.04 -17.81 -0.65
C ALA A 45 -1.04 -18.24 -1.75
N GLY A 46 0.23 -17.79 -1.69
CA GLY A 46 1.27 -18.14 -2.66
C GLY A 46 1.23 -17.33 -3.95
N TYR A 47 0.47 -16.24 -3.99
CA TYR A 47 0.41 -15.32 -5.13
C TYR A 47 1.40 -14.17 -4.98
N ASP A 48 1.84 -13.62 -6.12
CA ASP A 48 2.70 -12.45 -6.14
C ASP A 48 1.91 -11.15 -5.91
N PRO A 49 2.21 -10.38 -4.86
CA PRO A 49 1.50 -9.15 -4.53
C PRO A 49 1.69 -8.02 -5.57
N LEU A 50 2.68 -8.09 -6.46
CA LEU A 50 2.83 -7.13 -7.58
C LEU A 50 1.68 -7.22 -8.59
N GLY A 51 1.04 -8.38 -8.69
CA GLY A 51 -0.18 -8.54 -9.47
C GLY A 51 -1.30 -7.60 -9.00
N MET A 52 -1.31 -7.24 -7.71
CA MET A 52 -2.25 -6.26 -7.16
C MET A 52 -2.00 -4.85 -7.72
N ILE A 53 -0.74 -4.44 -7.82
CA ILE A 53 -0.36 -3.15 -8.41
C ILE A 53 -0.77 -3.12 -9.88
N VAL A 54 -0.50 -4.19 -10.63
CA VAL A 54 -0.91 -4.30 -12.04
C VAL A 54 -2.43 -4.21 -12.18
N ALA A 55 -3.17 -5.00 -11.41
CA ALA A 55 -4.64 -5.02 -11.47
C ALA A 55 -5.24 -3.66 -11.09
N LEU A 56 -4.82 -3.08 -9.97
CA LEU A 56 -5.29 -1.77 -9.53
C LEU A 56 -4.92 -0.66 -10.49
N ASN A 57 -3.72 -0.67 -11.07
CA ASN A 57 -3.32 0.35 -12.04
C ASN A 57 -4.13 0.29 -13.35
N ARG A 58 -4.73 -0.88 -13.68
CA ARG A 58 -5.69 -1.00 -14.80
C ARG A 58 -7.10 -0.53 -14.43
N ILE A 59 -7.56 -0.86 -13.22
CA ILE A 59 -8.91 -0.54 -12.75
C ILE A 59 -9.04 0.95 -12.43
N LEU A 60 -8.00 1.54 -11.86
CA LEU A 60 -7.99 2.91 -11.38
C LEU A 60 -7.58 3.85 -12.52
N ASP A 61 -8.49 4.04 -13.48
CA ASP A 61 -8.32 5.06 -14.51
C ASP A 61 -8.67 6.44 -13.90
N GLU A 62 -7.66 7.30 -13.72
CA GLU A 62 -7.81 8.56 -12.99
C GLU A 62 -8.57 9.61 -13.83
N SER A 63 -9.89 9.66 -13.70
CA SER A 63 -10.63 10.87 -14.04
C SER A 63 -10.60 11.86 -12.86
N ARG A 64 -10.02 13.05 -13.09
CA ARG A 64 -9.84 14.13 -12.09
C ARG A 64 -11.14 14.53 -11.38
N ILE A 65 -12.27 14.40 -12.06
CA ILE A 65 -13.60 14.83 -11.57
C ILE A 65 -14.13 13.86 -10.50
N TRP A 66 -13.95 12.55 -10.71
CA TRP A 66 -14.41 11.52 -9.77
C TRP A 66 -13.59 11.51 -8.47
N THR A 67 -12.33 11.95 -8.50
CA THR A 67 -11.49 12.07 -7.29
C THR A 67 -11.97 13.14 -6.30
N ILE A 68 -12.65 14.19 -6.78
CA ILE A 68 -13.14 15.29 -5.92
C ILE A 68 -14.50 14.94 -5.30
N LEU A 69 -15.34 14.20 -6.02
CA LEU A 69 -16.67 13.79 -5.54
C LEU A 69 -16.70 12.45 -4.79
N CYS A 70 -15.76 11.53 -5.05
CA CYS A 70 -15.73 10.22 -4.37
C CYS A 70 -14.90 10.24 -3.08
N SER A 71 -15.42 9.62 -2.02
CA SER A 71 -14.77 9.50 -0.70
C SER A 71 -13.51 8.60 -0.68
N HIS A 72 -13.16 7.98 -1.81
CA HIS A 72 -12.02 7.09 -1.94
C HIS A 72 -10.71 7.86 -2.20
N PRO A 73 -9.57 7.40 -1.68
CA PRO A 73 -8.27 8.02 -1.94
C PRO A 73 -7.84 7.82 -3.40
N ARG A 74 -7.00 8.73 -3.89
CA ARG A 74 -6.47 8.69 -5.27
C ARG A 74 -5.81 7.35 -5.56
N GLY A 75 -6.05 6.80 -6.75
CA GLY A 75 -5.52 5.50 -7.13
C GLY A 75 -4.00 5.45 -7.10
N SER A 76 -3.34 6.50 -7.61
CA SER A 76 -1.88 6.67 -7.51
C SER A 76 -1.34 6.63 -6.07
N LEU A 77 -2.07 7.18 -5.09
CA LEU A 77 -1.67 7.14 -3.67
C LEU A 77 -1.82 5.73 -3.09
N ARG A 78 -2.89 5.02 -3.44
CA ARG A 78 -3.09 3.62 -3.02
C ARG A 78 -2.01 2.71 -3.57
N LEU A 79 -1.70 2.83 -4.87
CA LEU A 79 -0.62 2.07 -5.52
C LEU A 79 0.73 2.33 -4.86
N MET A 80 1.04 3.58 -4.54
CA MET A 80 2.28 3.94 -3.84
C MET A 80 2.32 3.38 -2.41
N HIS A 81 1.19 3.37 -1.69
CA HIS A 81 1.09 2.80 -0.35
C HIS A 81 1.29 1.28 -0.36
N ILE A 82 0.69 0.58 -1.33
CA ILE A 82 0.91 -0.86 -1.56
C ILE A 82 2.38 -1.13 -1.87
N TYR A 83 2.99 -0.35 -2.76
CA TYR A 83 4.39 -0.47 -3.11
C TYR A 83 5.31 -0.27 -1.88
N GLU A 84 5.07 0.76 -1.07
CA GLU A 84 5.81 1.00 0.17
C GLU A 84 5.69 -0.20 1.14
N TYR A 85 4.49 -0.78 1.26
CA TYR A 85 4.28 -1.94 2.12
C TYR A 85 5.04 -3.18 1.63
N ILE A 86 4.97 -3.48 0.33
CA ILE A 86 5.72 -4.58 -0.29
C ILE A 86 7.22 -4.35 -0.13
N TYR A 87 7.70 -3.12 -0.34
CA TYR A 87 9.11 -2.78 -0.20
C TYR A 87 9.63 -3.07 1.21
N ASN A 88 8.88 -2.70 2.24
CA ASN A 88 9.30 -2.87 3.63
C ASN A 88 9.16 -4.32 4.13
N LYS A 89 8.08 -5.03 3.74
CA LYS A 89 7.75 -6.34 4.33
C LYS A 89 8.12 -7.52 3.43
N TYR A 90 8.04 -7.35 2.12
CA TYR A 90 8.20 -8.42 1.13
C TYR A 90 9.12 -8.01 -0.04
N PRO A 91 10.35 -7.52 0.23
CA PRO A 91 11.23 -6.98 -0.81
C PRO A 91 11.63 -8.00 -1.89
N TYR A 92 11.61 -9.29 -1.55
CA TYR A 92 11.90 -10.40 -2.47
C TYR A 92 11.09 -10.32 -3.78
N PHE A 93 9.79 -10.01 -3.69
CA PHE A 93 8.92 -9.96 -4.87
C PHE A 93 9.30 -8.80 -5.79
N LEU A 94 9.83 -7.69 -5.29
CA LEU A 94 10.25 -6.57 -6.15
C LEU A 94 11.41 -6.95 -7.10
N VAL A 95 12.22 -7.94 -6.73
CA VAL A 95 13.37 -8.39 -7.52
C VAL A 95 12.99 -9.58 -8.41
N ASN A 96 12.22 -10.52 -7.87
CA ASN A 96 12.00 -11.87 -8.44
C ASN A 96 10.57 -12.11 -8.96
N SER A 97 9.85 -11.05 -9.31
CA SER A 97 8.47 -11.16 -9.81
C SER A 97 8.39 -11.41 -11.32
N PRO A 98 7.44 -12.26 -11.79
CA PRO A 98 7.07 -12.34 -13.21
C PRO A 98 6.51 -11.01 -13.76
N TYR A 99 5.95 -10.15 -12.90
CA TYR A 99 5.39 -8.85 -13.29
C TYR A 99 6.46 -7.77 -13.47
N LYS A 100 7.74 -8.08 -13.22
CA LYS A 100 8.85 -7.14 -13.38
C LYS A 100 8.87 -6.49 -14.76
N ASN A 101 8.56 -7.25 -15.82
CA ASN A 101 8.55 -6.75 -17.20
C ASN A 101 7.13 -6.42 -17.71
N ASP A 102 6.10 -6.48 -16.86
CA ASP A 102 4.73 -6.16 -17.26
C ASP A 102 4.63 -4.67 -17.65
N PRO A 103 4.03 -4.31 -18.79
CA PRO A 103 3.99 -2.94 -19.27
C PRO A 103 3.21 -2.01 -18.34
N VAL A 104 2.18 -2.52 -17.65
CA VAL A 104 1.39 -1.73 -16.70
C VAL A 104 2.19 -1.48 -15.43
N TYR A 105 2.92 -2.48 -14.96
CA TYR A 105 3.84 -2.29 -13.83
C TYR A 105 4.97 -1.30 -14.18
N GLN A 106 5.55 -1.41 -15.38
CA GLN A 106 6.56 -0.48 -15.86
C GLN A 106 6.01 0.95 -15.97
N ASN A 107 4.78 1.13 -16.45
CA ASN A 107 4.14 2.45 -16.46
C ASN A 107 3.94 3.00 -15.04
N PHE A 108 3.53 2.18 -14.08
CA PHE A 108 3.50 2.56 -12.67
C PHE A 108 4.90 2.99 -12.19
N LEU A 109 5.95 2.25 -12.57
CA LEU A 109 7.32 2.59 -12.19
C LEU A 109 7.75 3.94 -12.78
N LEU A 110 7.38 4.25 -14.01
CA LEU A 110 7.70 5.53 -14.64
C LEU A 110 6.96 6.69 -13.97
N THR A 111 5.65 6.54 -13.78
CA THR A 111 4.78 7.61 -13.25
C THR A 111 5.02 7.92 -11.76
N SER A 112 5.28 6.89 -10.94
CA SER A 112 5.52 7.06 -9.49
C SER A 112 6.98 7.34 -9.11
N ARG A 113 7.88 7.56 -10.08
CA ARG A 113 9.33 7.75 -9.85
C ARG A 113 9.64 8.79 -8.78
N LYS A 114 9.01 9.97 -8.83
CA LYS A 114 9.23 11.04 -7.85
C LYS A 114 8.86 10.63 -6.43
N GLN A 115 7.77 9.90 -6.26
CA GLN A 115 7.30 9.43 -4.95
C GLN A 115 8.20 8.31 -4.42
N ARG A 116 8.64 7.38 -5.27
CA ARG A 116 9.59 6.33 -4.89
C ARG A 116 10.95 6.88 -4.44
N ILE A 117 11.47 7.92 -5.11
CA ILE A 117 12.71 8.57 -4.66
C ILE A 117 12.53 9.19 -3.27
N LYS A 118 11.39 9.84 -3.00
CA LYS A 118 11.08 10.37 -1.67
C LYS A 118 11.01 9.27 -0.62
N LEU A 119 10.39 8.14 -0.94
CA LEU A 119 10.36 6.98 -0.06
C LEU A 119 11.77 6.46 0.24
N GLN A 120 12.62 6.31 -0.77
CA GLN A 120 14.00 5.85 -0.60
C GLN A 120 14.80 6.78 0.32
N LYS A 121 14.69 8.10 0.12
CA LYS A 121 15.32 9.09 1.00
C LYS A 121 14.86 8.96 2.44
N LYS A 122 13.54 8.87 2.66
CA LYS A 122 12.95 8.68 3.99
C LYS A 122 13.46 7.41 4.69
N ILE A 123 13.63 6.31 3.94
CA ILE A 123 14.16 5.06 4.49
C ILE A 123 15.65 5.20 4.82
N MET A 124 16.43 5.87 3.97
CA MET A 124 17.85 6.13 4.19
C MET A 124 18.07 6.99 5.44
N GLU A 125 17.38 8.12 5.55
CA GLU A 125 17.42 9.02 6.70
C GLU A 125 17.05 8.29 8.00
N LYS A 126 16.00 7.45 7.96
CA LYS A 126 15.61 6.63 9.11
C LYS A 126 16.70 5.63 9.51
N ASN A 127 17.35 5.00 8.53
CA ASN A 127 18.42 4.03 8.79
C ASN A 127 19.71 4.70 9.29
N GLU A 128 19.95 5.95 8.90
CA GLU A 128 21.06 6.76 9.42
C GLU A 128 20.82 7.13 10.88
N ALA A 129 19.63 7.66 11.22
CA ALA A 129 19.28 7.98 12.61
C ALA A 129 19.39 6.77 13.55
N LEU A 130 18.95 5.58 13.10
CA LEU A 130 19.06 4.35 13.90
C LEU A 130 20.50 3.93 14.19
N LYS A 131 21.47 4.27 13.32
CA LYS A 131 22.89 3.99 13.55
C LYS A 131 23.50 4.93 14.58
N ASP A 132 23.06 6.19 14.58
CA ASP A 132 23.53 7.17 15.55
C ASP A 132 23.04 6.81 16.96
N ASP A 133 21.77 6.40 17.09
CA ASP A 133 21.20 5.93 18.37
C ASP A 133 21.92 4.68 18.93
N THR A 134 22.29 3.72 18.06
CA THR A 134 23.01 2.50 18.50
C THR A 134 24.46 2.76 18.88
N ASN A 135 25.10 3.79 18.30
CA ASN A 135 26.47 4.16 18.66
C ASN A 135 26.51 4.91 20.01
N GLU A 136 25.49 5.70 20.35
CA GLU A 136 25.37 6.37 21.65
C GLU A 136 25.10 5.40 22.81
N GLU A 137 24.36 4.30 22.59
CA GLU A 137 24.12 3.27 23.62
C GLU A 137 25.34 2.37 23.91
N THR A 138 26.39 2.42 23.09
CA THR A 138 27.61 1.59 23.23
C THR A 138 28.80 2.31 23.85
N LEU A 139 28.62 3.57 24.27
CA LEU A 139 29.61 4.41 24.99
C LEU A 139 29.27 4.52 26.48
#